data_AF-A0A9E4B1U4-F1
#
_entry.id   AF-A0A9E4B1U4-F1
#
_cell.length_a   1.000
_cell.length_b   1.000
_cell.length_c   1.000
_cell.angle_alpha   90.00
_cell.angle_beta   90.00
_cell.angle_gamma   90.00
#
_symmetry.space_group_name_H-M   'P 1'
#
loop_
_entity.id
_entity.type
_entity.pdbx_description
1 polymer ?
#
loop_
_entity_poly.entity_id
_entity_poly.type
_entity_poly.pdbx_seq_one_letter_code
_entity_poly.pdbx_strand_id
1 'polypeptide(L)'
;MRNDNTALIQRILAGDATAFEHLVRKYEKQVHTLAWRRIGDFHIAEDITQETFLQVYQKLETLEDPARFSRWLYVITGRLCIAWLRKNQRHTEPLEDTDISEVETEAYSRYVATERAKTFDEARRDLVEKLLARLKEGNRTVITLHYLEGMTYAEISNFLGVSKNTIKSRLRRARQQLKKYRFMVQETLDIPIEEEHLDGGFGMKLTLEREEFLYSLQVLQSVASGQDTSPILSNVLIHAEGSTIECMATDMEIGVRIKVEGTIKEAGTIVVSAKELEAIVKAWPAEKPIGLATITDDQVEITSGDSVRKIVGFPDKEFPQFPSVGPEAFTIDGETLRSILHKTEFAASTEKKRRFLNGLYFNLFEDRTEVVGCDGKRIAIARCEPFKLSEESDGFIIPLKAVKEIERNFANSPEIRISRVKSEILFADAHATLTARLVDAEYPKYEKLFPESPKMHTVVQKESILHTIRQISAFSDPKCPIVCLEIDEQQIRVSPRDPDPDEKHETLAVESSTGSIRIGFDARLLIEALTHIGTESLVMEFLGELDPVILKPIGEEGHIYLIMPMRLKS
;
A
#
# COMPACT_ATOMS: atom_id res chain seq x y z
N MET A 1 21.70 -36.51 9.83
CA MET A 1 21.22 -36.85 8.48
C MET A 1 22.26 -36.46 7.40
N ARG A 2 23.51 -36.94 7.50
CA ARG A 2 24.60 -36.60 6.55
C ARG A 2 24.61 -37.48 5.28
N ASN A 3 23.68 -38.43 5.16
CA ASN A 3 23.72 -39.49 4.13
C ASN A 3 22.73 -39.30 2.97
N ASP A 4 21.93 -38.24 2.99
CA ASP A 4 20.79 -38.10 2.06
C ASP A 4 21.24 -37.73 0.63
N ASN A 5 22.16 -36.77 0.49
CA ASN A 5 22.67 -36.37 -0.84
C ASN A 5 23.59 -37.42 -1.46
N THR A 6 24.45 -38.06 -0.66
CA THR A 6 25.35 -39.11 -1.14
C THR A 6 24.56 -40.30 -1.66
N ALA A 7 23.50 -40.71 -0.96
CA ALA A 7 22.62 -41.78 -1.39
C ALA A 7 21.82 -41.41 -2.65
N LEU A 8 21.33 -40.16 -2.75
CA LEU A 8 20.65 -39.68 -3.95
C LEU A 8 21.59 -39.64 -5.16
N ILE A 9 22.82 -39.12 -5.01
CA ILE A 9 23.80 -39.05 -6.10
C ILE A 9 24.22 -40.44 -6.56
N GLN A 10 24.45 -41.39 -5.65
CA GLN A 10 24.76 -42.78 -6.01
C GLN A 10 23.61 -43.45 -6.77
N ARG A 11 22.36 -43.18 -6.42
CA ARG A 11 21.18 -43.68 -7.15
C ARG A 11 21.07 -43.06 -8.55
N ILE A 12 21.36 -41.77 -8.68
CA ILE A 12 21.35 -41.08 -9.99
C ILE A 12 22.43 -41.69 -10.90
N LEU A 13 23.65 -41.91 -10.37
CA LEU A 13 24.74 -42.57 -11.12
C LEU A 13 24.43 -44.04 -11.47
N ALA A 14 23.54 -44.69 -10.72
CA ALA A 14 23.03 -46.03 -11.03
C ALA A 14 21.85 -46.04 -12.01
N GLY A 15 21.46 -44.89 -12.56
CA GLY A 15 20.42 -44.75 -13.59
C GLY A 15 19.01 -44.40 -13.07
N ASP A 16 18.86 -44.07 -11.79
CA ASP A 16 17.57 -43.67 -11.21
C ASP A 16 17.28 -42.17 -11.42
N ALA A 17 16.54 -41.84 -12.48
CA ALA A 17 16.16 -40.47 -12.80
C ALA A 17 15.27 -39.80 -11.72
N THR A 18 14.51 -40.57 -10.93
CA THR A 18 13.62 -40.02 -9.90
C THR A 18 14.39 -39.44 -8.71
N ALA A 19 15.60 -39.96 -8.45
CA ALA A 19 16.49 -39.43 -7.43
C ALA A 19 17.02 -38.02 -7.77
N PHE A 20 17.08 -37.66 -9.06
CA PHE A 20 17.47 -36.31 -9.49
C PHE A 20 16.38 -35.28 -9.21
N GLU A 21 15.11 -35.64 -9.39
CA GLU A 21 13.97 -34.75 -9.09
C GLU A 21 13.95 -34.33 -7.60
N HIS A 22 14.25 -35.27 -6.70
CA HIS A 22 14.39 -34.98 -5.27
C HIS A 22 15.56 -34.04 -4.97
N LEU A 23 16.66 -34.17 -5.72
CA LEU A 23 17.81 -33.29 -5.64
C LEU A 23 17.46 -31.87 -6.11
N VAL A 24 16.73 -31.73 -7.22
CA VAL A 24 16.25 -30.44 -7.74
C VAL A 24 15.36 -29.75 -6.70
N ARG A 25 14.29 -30.42 -6.23
CA ARG A 25 13.36 -29.85 -5.24
C ARG A 25 14.04 -29.36 -3.96
N LYS A 26 15.13 -30.01 -3.56
CA LYS A 26 15.90 -29.65 -2.36
C LYS A 26 16.70 -28.36 -2.52
N TYR A 27 17.21 -28.08 -3.72
CA TYR A 27 18.16 -27.00 -3.97
C TYR A 27 17.63 -25.85 -4.84
N GLU A 28 16.49 -26.04 -5.51
CA GLU A 28 15.91 -25.10 -6.47
C GLU A 28 15.77 -23.68 -5.92
N LYS A 29 15.13 -23.52 -4.76
CA LYS A 29 14.95 -22.21 -4.11
C LYS A 29 16.27 -21.51 -3.82
N GLN A 30 17.31 -22.26 -3.47
CA GLN A 30 18.62 -21.71 -3.09
C GLN A 30 19.44 -21.29 -4.33
N VAL A 31 19.33 -22.06 -5.41
CA VAL A 31 19.94 -21.73 -6.72
C VAL A 31 19.26 -20.52 -7.33
N HIS A 32 17.93 -20.48 -7.32
CA HIS A 32 17.14 -19.34 -7.80
C HIS A 32 17.47 -18.05 -7.04
N THR A 33 17.51 -18.11 -5.71
CA THR A 33 17.87 -16.96 -4.89
C THR A 33 19.30 -16.45 -5.19
N LEU A 34 20.23 -17.36 -5.47
CA LEU A 34 21.60 -16.98 -5.83
C LEU A 34 21.68 -16.33 -7.22
N ALA A 35 20.95 -16.85 -8.21
CA ALA A 35 20.86 -16.28 -9.54
C ALA A 35 20.19 -14.90 -9.51
N TRP A 36 19.06 -14.77 -8.81
CA TRP A 36 18.32 -13.52 -8.68
C TRP A 36 19.16 -12.42 -8.01
N ARG A 37 19.90 -12.73 -6.94
CA ARG A 37 20.82 -11.77 -6.30
C ARG A 37 21.93 -11.26 -7.22
N ARG A 38 22.31 -12.02 -8.25
CA ARG A 38 23.40 -11.67 -9.18
C ARG A 38 22.91 -10.97 -10.44
N ILE A 39 21.68 -11.23 -10.85
CA ILE A 39 21.11 -10.76 -12.12
C ILE A 39 20.11 -9.62 -11.92
N GLY A 40 19.39 -9.60 -10.80
CA GLY A 40 18.39 -8.58 -10.47
C GLY A 40 17.00 -8.81 -11.10
N ASP A 41 16.92 -9.66 -12.14
CA ASP A 41 15.67 -10.01 -12.82
C ASP A 41 15.17 -11.41 -12.44
N PHE A 42 13.87 -11.53 -12.16
CA PHE A 42 13.23 -12.76 -11.69
C PHE A 42 13.16 -13.85 -12.77
N HIS A 43 12.75 -13.51 -14.00
CA HIS A 43 12.55 -14.48 -15.07
C HIS A 43 13.88 -15.01 -15.60
N ILE A 44 14.89 -14.14 -15.71
CA ILE A 44 16.24 -14.57 -16.10
C ILE A 44 16.89 -15.45 -15.03
N ALA A 45 16.62 -15.18 -13.75
CA ALA A 45 17.07 -16.03 -12.66
C ALA A 45 16.42 -17.43 -12.70
N GLU A 46 15.16 -17.53 -13.12
CA GLU A 46 14.47 -18.79 -13.35
C GLU A 46 15.13 -19.60 -14.49
N ASP A 47 15.42 -18.96 -15.63
CA ASP A 47 16.10 -19.59 -16.76
C ASP A 47 17.50 -20.12 -16.38
N ILE A 48 18.29 -19.31 -15.67
CA ILE A 48 19.62 -19.71 -15.18
C ILE A 48 19.51 -20.86 -14.18
N THR A 49 18.44 -20.91 -13.39
CA THR A 49 18.19 -22.00 -12.42
C THR A 49 17.93 -23.31 -13.15
N GLN A 50 17.08 -23.30 -14.18
CA GLN A 50 16.79 -24.47 -15.00
C GLN A 50 18.06 -24.96 -15.73
N GLU A 51 18.81 -24.05 -16.36
CA GLU A 51 20.07 -24.36 -17.05
C GLU A 51 21.14 -24.90 -16.08
N THR A 52 21.17 -24.39 -14.84
CA THR A 52 22.07 -24.92 -13.80
C THR A 52 21.79 -26.41 -13.55
N PHE A 53 20.54 -26.79 -13.32
CA PHE A 53 20.21 -28.19 -13.04
C PHE A 53 20.44 -29.08 -14.25
N LEU A 54 20.22 -28.58 -15.48
CA LEU A 54 20.56 -29.31 -16.69
C LEU A 54 22.07 -29.62 -16.76
N GLN A 55 22.93 -28.64 -16.51
CA GLN A 55 24.39 -28.85 -16.51
C GLN A 55 24.87 -29.73 -15.36
N VAL A 56 24.21 -29.66 -14.21
CA VAL A 56 24.47 -30.52 -13.05
C VAL A 56 24.15 -31.96 -13.38
N TYR A 57 23.02 -32.24 -14.04
CA TYR A 57 22.65 -33.59 -14.48
C TYR A 57 23.70 -34.17 -15.44
N GLN A 58 24.10 -33.39 -16.44
CA GLN A 58 25.08 -33.82 -17.46
C GLN A 58 26.49 -34.05 -16.91
N LYS A 59 26.89 -33.28 -15.89
CA LYS A 59 28.26 -33.32 -15.34
C LYS A 59 28.33 -34.08 -14.01
N LEU A 60 27.24 -34.68 -13.54
CA LEU A 60 27.18 -35.29 -12.21
C LEU A 60 28.23 -36.38 -12.02
N GLU A 61 28.54 -37.12 -13.10
CA GLU A 61 29.56 -38.18 -13.13
C GLU A 61 30.99 -37.65 -12.89
N THR A 62 31.22 -36.34 -13.10
CA THR A 62 32.53 -35.70 -12.86
C THR A 62 32.77 -35.33 -11.39
N LEU A 63 31.77 -35.54 -10.53
CA LEU A 63 31.86 -35.19 -9.12
C LEU A 63 32.55 -36.32 -8.32
N GLU A 64 33.83 -36.13 -8.03
CA GLU A 64 34.66 -37.11 -7.28
C GLU A 64 34.20 -37.33 -5.82
N ASP A 65 33.63 -36.31 -5.18
CA ASP A 65 33.17 -36.34 -3.78
C ASP A 65 31.71 -35.88 -3.66
N PRO A 66 30.74 -36.81 -3.49
CA PRO A 66 29.32 -36.49 -3.33
C PRO A 66 29.01 -35.57 -2.14
N ALA A 67 29.87 -35.51 -1.12
CA ALA A 67 29.69 -34.60 0.01
C ALA A 67 29.89 -33.13 -0.37
N ARG A 68 30.51 -32.84 -1.53
CA ARG A 68 30.76 -31.49 -2.04
C ARG A 68 29.71 -30.99 -3.03
N PHE A 69 28.65 -31.76 -3.26
CA PHE A 69 27.62 -31.47 -4.26
C PHE A 69 27.07 -30.03 -4.16
N SER A 70 26.69 -29.56 -2.96
CA SER A 70 26.17 -28.19 -2.79
C SER A 70 27.16 -27.12 -3.25
N ARG A 71 28.45 -27.28 -2.94
CA ARG A 71 29.50 -26.33 -3.36
C ARG A 71 29.72 -26.37 -4.86
N TRP A 72 29.73 -27.56 -5.44
CA TRP A 72 29.87 -27.76 -6.88
C TRP A 72 28.70 -27.16 -7.66
N LEU A 73 27.47 -27.33 -7.16
CA LEU A 73 26.24 -26.73 -7.70
C LEU A 73 26.34 -25.19 -7.75
N TYR A 74 26.71 -24.54 -6.66
CA TYR A 74 26.82 -23.07 -6.63
C TYR A 74 27.90 -22.51 -7.57
N VAL A 75 28.97 -23.25 -7.82
CA VAL A 75 30.00 -22.86 -8.79
C VAL A 75 29.44 -22.88 -10.22
N ILE A 76 28.62 -23.87 -10.57
CA ILE A 76 27.97 -23.95 -11.89
C ILE A 76 27.00 -22.77 -12.06
N THR A 77 26.14 -22.51 -11.06
CA THR A 77 25.20 -21.37 -11.06
C THR A 77 25.93 -20.04 -11.24
N GLY A 78 27.01 -19.82 -10.48
CA GLY A 78 27.80 -18.59 -10.56
C GLY A 78 28.44 -18.38 -11.93
N ARG A 79 28.92 -19.45 -12.57
CA ARG A 79 29.50 -19.40 -13.93
C ARG A 79 28.44 -19.07 -14.98
N LEU A 80 27.24 -19.63 -14.86
CA LEU A 80 26.12 -19.33 -15.76
C LEU A 80 25.65 -17.89 -15.64
N CYS A 81 25.55 -17.35 -14.43
CA CYS A 81 25.25 -15.93 -14.22
C CYS A 81 26.29 -15.03 -14.91
N ILE A 82 27.58 -15.35 -14.77
CA ILE A 82 28.66 -14.58 -15.41
C ILE A 82 28.61 -14.72 -16.94
N ALA A 83 28.33 -15.92 -17.47
CA ALA A 83 28.21 -16.15 -18.90
C ALA A 83 27.03 -15.38 -19.51
N TRP A 84 25.89 -15.36 -18.81
CA TRP A 84 24.71 -14.57 -19.20
C TRP A 84 25.03 -13.08 -19.21
N LEU A 85 25.64 -12.55 -18.14
CA LEU A 85 26.04 -11.15 -18.05
C LEU A 85 27.01 -10.75 -19.19
N ARG A 86 27.93 -11.63 -19.56
CA ARG A 86 28.87 -11.42 -20.69
C ARG A 86 28.19 -11.45 -22.06
N LYS A 87 27.17 -12.29 -22.23
CA LYS A 87 26.41 -12.43 -23.48
C LYS A 87 25.45 -11.25 -23.69
N ASN A 88 24.77 -10.80 -22.63
CA ASN A 88 23.85 -9.67 -22.68
C ASN A 88 24.55 -8.29 -22.61
N GLN A 89 25.84 -8.22 -22.26
CA GLN A 89 26.66 -7.02 -22.47
C GLN A 89 27.05 -6.78 -23.94
N ARG A 90 26.83 -7.74 -24.83
CA ARG A 90 27.26 -7.68 -26.23
C ARG A 90 26.07 -7.90 -27.17
N HIS A 91 25.15 -6.95 -27.18
CA HIS A 91 24.34 -6.68 -28.36
C HIS A 91 24.49 -5.20 -28.69
N THR A 92 25.31 -4.92 -29.71
CA THR A 92 25.34 -3.65 -30.42
C THR A 92 25.23 -4.03 -31.89
N GLU A 93 24.05 -3.79 -32.47
CA GLU A 93 23.96 -3.58 -33.93
C GLU A 93 23.93 -2.07 -34.14
N PRO A 94 24.61 -1.54 -35.17
CA PRO A 94 24.54 -0.13 -35.50
C PRO A 94 23.35 0.12 -36.44
N LEU A 95 22.60 1.19 -36.21
CA LEU A 95 22.21 2.07 -37.31
C LEU A 95 21.94 3.49 -36.81
N GLU A 96 22.30 4.41 -37.70
CA GLU A 96 22.30 5.87 -37.61
C GLU A 96 20.93 6.48 -37.33
N ASP A 97 20.97 7.74 -36.87
CA ASP A 97 19.87 8.67 -36.57
C ASP A 97 19.14 8.53 -35.22
N THR A 98 19.80 8.96 -34.13
CA THR A 98 19.13 9.61 -33.00
C THR A 98 20.08 10.63 -32.34
N ASP A 99 19.52 11.77 -31.92
CA ASP A 99 20.21 13.00 -31.52
C ASP A 99 21.23 12.81 -30.37
N ILE A 100 22.44 13.36 -30.55
CA ILE A 100 23.68 13.00 -29.82
C ILE A 100 23.75 13.65 -28.42
N SER A 101 22.98 14.69 -28.14
CA SER A 101 23.12 15.48 -26.89
C SER A 101 22.49 14.84 -25.65
N GLU A 102 21.43 14.04 -25.78
CA GLU A 102 20.81 13.35 -24.64
C GLU A 102 21.55 12.06 -24.28
N VAL A 103 22.16 11.40 -25.28
CA VAL A 103 22.91 10.16 -25.11
C VAL A 103 24.25 10.39 -24.40
N GLU A 104 24.95 11.51 -24.65
CA GLU A 104 26.23 11.81 -23.98
C GLU A 104 26.09 12.05 -22.47
N THR A 105 25.02 12.73 -22.04
CA THR A 105 24.76 13.03 -20.62
C THR A 105 24.45 11.75 -19.83
N GLU A 106 23.66 10.86 -20.43
CA GLU A 106 23.28 9.61 -19.81
C GLU A 106 24.39 8.54 -19.88
N ALA A 107 25.19 8.52 -20.95
CA ALA A 107 26.36 7.65 -21.09
C ALA A 107 27.51 8.04 -20.15
N TYR A 108 27.77 9.35 -19.94
CA TYR A 108 28.74 9.81 -18.96
C TYR A 108 28.30 9.52 -17.53
N SER A 109 27.01 9.71 -17.23
CA SER A 109 26.43 9.37 -15.91
C SER A 109 26.49 7.87 -15.63
N ARG A 110 26.21 7.02 -16.64
CA ARG A 110 26.34 5.56 -16.55
C ARG A 110 27.80 5.11 -16.40
N TYR A 111 28.75 5.70 -17.14
CA TYR A 111 30.19 5.44 -17.00
C TYR A 111 30.71 5.78 -15.59
N VAL A 112 30.39 6.99 -15.09
CA VAL A 112 30.77 7.44 -13.75
C VAL A 112 30.14 6.56 -12.66
N ALA A 113 28.89 6.11 -12.84
CA ALA A 113 28.24 5.19 -11.92
C ALA A 113 28.88 3.80 -11.92
N THR A 114 29.22 3.24 -13.10
CA THR A 114 29.92 1.94 -13.18
C THR A 114 31.33 1.98 -12.62
N GLU A 115 32.07 3.07 -12.83
CA GLU A 115 33.45 3.19 -12.36
C GLU A 115 33.52 3.48 -10.87
N ARG A 116 32.54 4.23 -10.32
CA ARG A 116 32.29 4.33 -8.87
C ARG A 116 31.90 2.99 -8.26
N ALA A 117 31.05 2.19 -8.90
CA ALA A 117 30.63 0.88 -8.39
C ALA A 117 31.80 -0.13 -8.34
N LYS A 118 32.69 -0.14 -9.34
CA LYS A 118 33.93 -0.96 -9.32
C LYS A 118 34.89 -0.54 -8.20
N THR A 119 35.18 0.76 -8.09
CA THR A 119 36.08 1.26 -7.02
C THR A 119 35.50 1.01 -5.64
N PHE A 120 34.18 1.10 -5.49
CA PHE A 120 33.48 0.78 -4.25
C PHE A 120 33.57 -0.70 -3.87
N ASP A 121 33.43 -1.62 -4.84
CA ASP A 121 33.55 -3.05 -4.60
C ASP A 121 34.99 -3.48 -4.28
N GLU A 122 35.99 -2.83 -4.88
CA GLU A 122 37.41 -3.05 -4.56
C GLU A 122 37.77 -2.50 -3.17
N ALA A 123 37.34 -1.29 -2.84
CA ALA A 123 37.51 -0.69 -1.50
C ALA A 123 36.82 -1.53 -0.41
N ARG A 124 35.64 -2.07 -0.69
CA ARG A 124 34.90 -2.94 0.22
C ARG A 124 35.63 -4.26 0.47
N ARG A 125 36.23 -4.87 -0.55
CA ARG A 125 37.01 -6.11 -0.40
C ARG A 125 38.28 -5.88 0.44
N ASP A 126 39.02 -4.83 0.15
CA ASP A 126 40.24 -4.48 0.89
C ASP A 126 39.95 -4.16 2.36
N LEU A 127 38.85 -3.45 2.62
CA LEU A 127 38.36 -3.18 3.97
C LEU A 127 38.01 -4.47 4.73
N VAL A 128 37.29 -5.40 4.09
CA VAL A 128 36.92 -6.69 4.71
C VAL A 128 38.18 -7.50 5.05
N GLU A 129 39.18 -7.53 4.16
CA GLU A 129 40.45 -8.21 4.44
C GLU A 129 41.21 -7.58 5.62
N LYS A 130 41.31 -6.24 5.66
CA LYS A 130 41.93 -5.50 6.77
C LYS A 130 41.23 -5.73 8.10
N LEU A 131 39.90 -5.80 8.10
CA LEU A 131 39.09 -6.07 9.29
C LEU A 131 39.26 -7.50 9.80
N LEU A 132 39.22 -8.47 8.89
CA LEU A 132 39.43 -9.88 9.24
C LEU A 132 40.84 -10.12 9.77
N ALA A 133 41.87 -9.43 9.24
CA ALA A 133 43.24 -9.52 9.74
C ALA A 133 43.41 -9.07 11.20
N ARG A 134 42.54 -8.20 11.71
CA ARG A 134 42.57 -7.72 13.10
C ARG A 134 41.93 -8.69 14.11
N LEU A 135 41.24 -9.72 13.62
CA LEU A 135 40.66 -10.76 14.48
C LEU A 135 41.70 -11.82 14.82
N LYS A 136 41.66 -12.29 16.07
CA LYS A 136 42.42 -13.49 16.47
C LYS A 136 42.03 -14.67 15.57
N GLU A 137 43.00 -15.49 15.19
CA GLU A 137 42.85 -16.55 14.19
C GLU A 137 41.60 -17.42 14.40
N GLY A 138 41.37 -17.91 15.62
CA GLY A 138 40.19 -18.72 15.94
C GLY A 138 38.84 -18.00 15.77
N ASN A 139 38.79 -16.67 15.93
CA ASN A 139 37.58 -15.85 15.70
C ASN A 139 37.40 -15.55 14.21
N ARG A 140 38.51 -15.23 13.52
CA ARG A 140 38.58 -14.97 12.08
C ARG A 140 38.10 -16.18 11.28
N THR A 141 38.55 -17.38 11.63
CA THR A 141 38.17 -18.62 10.94
C THR A 141 36.68 -18.89 11.07
N VAL A 142 36.10 -18.72 12.27
CA VAL A 142 34.68 -19.00 12.49
C VAL A 142 33.78 -17.98 11.79
N ILE A 143 34.14 -16.68 11.79
CA ILE A 143 33.34 -15.66 11.11
C ILE A 143 33.41 -15.79 9.58
N THR A 144 34.58 -16.17 9.05
CA THR A 144 34.78 -16.47 7.61
C THR A 144 33.93 -17.67 7.20
N LEU A 145 34.04 -18.78 7.91
CA LEU A 145 33.29 -20.00 7.57
C LEU A 145 31.77 -19.81 7.68
N HIS A 146 31.30 -18.96 8.60
CA HIS A 146 29.86 -18.74 8.77
C HIS A 146 29.28 -17.74 7.76
N TYR A 147 29.93 -16.59 7.57
CA TYR A 147 29.36 -15.48 6.79
C TYR A 147 29.85 -15.41 5.35
N LEU A 148 31.08 -15.83 5.09
CA LEU A 148 31.64 -15.84 3.73
C LEU A 148 31.41 -17.19 3.04
N GLU A 149 31.50 -18.29 3.81
CA GLU A 149 31.32 -19.66 3.29
C GLU A 149 29.94 -20.27 3.60
N GLY A 150 29.08 -19.56 4.34
CA GLY A 150 27.69 -19.97 4.60
C GLY A 150 27.50 -21.21 5.49
N MET A 151 28.53 -21.66 6.20
CA MET A 151 28.46 -22.89 7.01
C MET A 151 27.63 -22.70 8.28
N THR A 152 26.86 -23.73 8.64
CA THR A 152 26.09 -23.78 9.88
C THR A 152 27.00 -24.03 11.09
N TYR A 153 26.52 -23.71 12.29
CA TYR A 153 27.28 -23.95 13.53
C TYR A 153 27.64 -25.43 13.74
N ALA A 154 26.81 -26.36 13.26
CA ALA A 154 27.09 -27.78 13.33
C ALA A 154 28.21 -28.21 12.38
N GLU A 155 28.26 -27.62 11.18
CA GLU A 155 29.30 -27.91 10.19
C GLU A 155 30.65 -27.34 10.61
N ILE A 156 30.67 -26.10 11.13
CA ILE A 156 31.89 -25.48 11.67
C ILE A 156 32.40 -26.27 12.88
N SER A 157 31.50 -26.81 13.71
CA SER A 157 31.84 -27.62 14.90
C SER A 157 32.57 -28.90 14.50
N ASN A 158 32.02 -29.59 13.50
CA ASN A 158 32.64 -30.80 12.95
C ASN A 158 33.93 -30.49 12.18
N PHE A 159 34.01 -29.33 11.50
CA PHE A 159 35.16 -28.94 10.70
C PHE A 159 36.37 -28.52 11.54
N LEU A 160 36.14 -27.79 12.64
CA LEU A 160 37.19 -27.27 13.52
C LEU A 160 37.47 -28.17 14.73
N GLY A 161 36.72 -29.26 14.93
CA GLY A 161 36.87 -30.17 16.07
C GLY A 161 36.57 -29.52 17.42
N VAL A 162 35.75 -28.47 17.47
CA VAL A 162 35.39 -27.72 18.69
C VAL A 162 33.88 -27.73 18.93
N SER A 163 33.45 -27.53 20.19
CA SER A 163 32.03 -27.53 20.54
C SER A 163 31.23 -26.40 19.86
N LYS A 164 29.93 -26.62 19.63
CA LYS A 164 29.00 -25.58 19.13
C LYS A 164 28.98 -24.34 20.02
N ASN A 165 29.15 -24.50 21.34
CA ASN A 165 29.21 -23.38 22.29
C ASN A 165 30.50 -22.55 22.10
N THR A 166 31.63 -23.21 21.80
CA THR A 166 32.88 -22.54 21.45
C THR A 166 32.72 -21.71 20.17
N ILE A 167 31.99 -22.20 19.17
CA ILE A 167 31.68 -21.46 17.93
C ILE A 167 30.80 -20.25 18.18
N LYS A 168 29.69 -20.41 18.91
CA LYS A 168 28.82 -19.29 19.30
C LYS A 168 29.60 -18.21 20.05
N SER A 169 30.47 -18.61 20.98
CA SER A 169 31.31 -17.67 21.74
C SER A 169 32.34 -16.95 20.85
N ARG A 170 32.99 -17.67 19.91
CA ARG A 170 33.95 -17.09 18.96
C ARG A 170 33.27 -16.12 17.97
N LEU A 171 32.08 -16.44 17.47
CA LEU A 171 31.27 -15.53 16.64
C LEU A 171 30.88 -14.27 17.40
N ARG A 172 30.40 -14.41 18.65
CA ARG A 172 30.03 -13.26 19.48
C ARG A 172 31.23 -12.32 19.69
N ARG A 173 32.41 -12.88 20.03
CA ARG A 173 33.64 -12.10 20.20
C ARG A 173 34.11 -11.45 18.89
N ALA A 174 34.03 -12.18 17.78
CA ALA A 174 34.38 -11.66 16.46
C ALA A 174 33.49 -10.46 16.08
N ARG A 175 32.16 -10.58 16.22
CA ARG A 175 31.21 -9.49 15.97
C ARG A 175 31.47 -8.29 16.88
N GLN A 176 31.68 -8.50 18.17
CA GLN A 176 31.94 -7.43 19.13
C GLN A 176 33.26 -6.69 18.84
N GLN A 177 34.29 -7.42 18.40
CA GLN A 177 35.57 -6.82 18.05
C GLN A 177 35.50 -6.05 16.72
N LEU A 178 34.76 -6.57 15.73
CA LEU A 178 34.52 -5.86 14.47
C LEU A 178 33.65 -4.61 14.66
N LYS A 179 32.70 -4.62 15.60
CA LYS A 179 31.87 -3.46 15.94
C LYS A 179 32.71 -2.24 16.37
N LYS A 180 33.90 -2.44 16.95
CA LYS A 180 34.83 -1.35 17.31
C LYS A 180 35.41 -0.60 16.11
N TYR A 181 35.35 -1.18 14.92
CA TYR A 181 35.86 -0.59 13.69
C TYR A 181 34.75 -0.03 12.79
N ARG A 182 33.54 0.15 13.33
CA ARG A 182 32.37 0.70 12.62
C ARG A 182 32.68 2.02 11.91
N PHE A 183 33.36 2.95 12.58
CA PHE A 183 33.76 4.23 12.00
C PHE A 183 34.67 4.10 10.78
N MET A 184 35.61 3.15 10.78
CA MET A 184 36.50 2.87 9.65
C MET A 184 35.74 2.29 8.45
N VAL A 185 34.67 1.52 8.70
CA VAL A 185 33.77 0.99 7.67
C VAL A 185 32.93 2.11 7.05
N GLN A 186 32.42 3.01 7.88
CA GLN A 186 31.60 4.15 7.48
C GLN A 186 32.39 5.15 6.63
N GLU A 187 33.64 5.45 7.01
CA GLU A 187 34.53 6.35 6.25
C GLU A 187 34.97 5.78 4.90
N THR A 188 35.16 4.46 4.80
CA THR A 188 35.65 3.81 3.56
C THR A 188 34.53 3.52 2.55
N LEU A 189 33.27 3.40 3.00
CA LEU A 189 32.12 3.02 2.16
C LEU A 189 31.12 4.16 1.93
N ASP A 190 31.46 5.40 2.29
CA ASP A 190 30.63 6.60 2.03
C ASP A 190 29.14 6.41 2.41
N ILE A 191 28.91 5.68 3.52
CA ILE A 191 27.57 5.36 4.02
C ILE A 191 27.11 6.54 4.89
N PRO A 192 25.91 7.13 4.64
CA PRO A 192 25.38 8.22 5.46
C PRO A 192 25.32 7.84 6.95
N ILE A 193 25.56 8.83 7.81
CA ILE A 193 25.49 8.66 9.27
C ILE A 193 24.03 8.45 9.68
N GLU A 194 23.62 7.21 9.83
CA GLU A 194 22.52 6.85 10.73
C GLU A 194 23.12 6.43 12.08
N GLU A 195 22.90 7.27 13.08
CA GLU A 195 23.28 7.03 14.47
C GLU A 195 22.45 5.88 15.03
N GLU A 196 22.90 4.63 14.91
CA GLU A 196 22.44 3.62 15.87
C GLU A 196 23.02 3.98 17.24
N HIS A 197 22.21 4.67 18.04
CA HIS A 197 22.37 4.78 19.47
C HIS A 197 22.29 3.38 20.08
N LEU A 198 23.43 2.84 20.49
CA LEU A 198 23.50 1.66 21.35
C LEU A 198 24.30 2.01 22.59
N ASP A 199 23.59 2.44 23.64
CA ASP A 199 23.79 1.98 25.00
C ASP A 199 22.60 2.40 25.89
N GLY A 200 21.73 1.43 26.21
CA GLY A 200 20.72 1.57 27.26
C GLY A 200 19.62 0.50 27.16
N GLY A 201 19.64 -0.50 28.06
CA GLY A 201 18.47 -1.31 28.44
C GLY A 201 17.88 -2.24 27.37
N PHE A 202 17.65 -3.51 27.71
CA PHE A 202 16.69 -4.30 26.92
C PHE A 202 15.29 -3.73 27.19
N GLY A 203 14.78 -2.96 26.23
CA GLY A 203 13.35 -2.85 25.95
C GLY A 203 12.82 -1.42 25.82
N MET A 204 12.16 -1.10 24.70
CA MET A 204 11.42 0.15 24.55
C MET A 204 10.47 0.33 25.72
N LYS A 205 10.46 1.52 26.33
CA LYS A 205 9.59 1.85 27.45
C LYS A 205 9.03 3.26 27.29
N LEU A 206 7.71 3.35 27.19
CA LEU A 206 7.03 4.63 27.01
C LEU A 206 5.70 4.69 27.75
N THR A 207 5.15 5.88 27.89
CA THR A 207 3.86 6.16 28.54
C THR A 207 3.07 7.11 27.66
N LEU A 208 1.83 6.77 27.36
CA LEU A 208 0.97 7.45 26.40
C LEU A 208 -0.31 7.93 27.09
N GLU A 209 -0.85 9.05 26.61
CA GLU A 209 -2.19 9.48 26.98
C GLU A 209 -3.24 8.57 26.33
N ARG A 210 -4.15 8.04 27.14
CA ARG A 210 -5.02 6.93 26.71
C ARG A 210 -5.96 7.33 25.58
N GLU A 211 -6.62 8.49 25.67
CA GLU A 211 -7.68 8.87 24.72
C GLU A 211 -7.12 9.10 23.32
N GLU A 212 -6.03 9.85 23.21
CA GLU A 212 -5.33 10.10 21.95
C GLU A 212 -4.74 8.81 21.38
N PHE A 213 -4.15 7.96 22.23
CA PHE A 213 -3.62 6.68 21.78
C PHE A 213 -4.72 5.74 21.31
N LEU A 214 -5.86 5.68 22.01
CA LEU A 214 -7.00 4.86 21.61
C LEU A 214 -7.58 5.32 20.27
N TYR A 215 -7.74 6.63 20.07
CA TYR A 215 -8.17 7.19 18.79
C TYR A 215 -7.22 6.77 17.66
N SER A 216 -5.90 6.93 17.88
CA SER A 216 -4.87 6.54 16.93
C SER A 216 -4.93 5.04 16.61
N LEU A 217 -5.09 4.18 17.62
CA LEU A 217 -5.22 2.73 17.43
C LEU A 217 -6.46 2.34 16.64
N GLN A 218 -7.59 3.03 16.81
CA GLN A 218 -8.80 2.75 16.04
C GLN A 218 -8.65 3.11 14.56
N VAL A 219 -7.85 4.12 14.23
CA VAL A 219 -7.49 4.45 12.84
C VAL A 219 -6.55 3.40 12.28
N LEU A 220 -5.48 3.08 13.00
CA LEU A 220 -4.49 2.10 12.56
C LEU A 220 -5.08 0.70 12.39
N GLN A 221 -6.03 0.32 13.26
CA GLN A 221 -6.74 -0.95 13.17
C GLN A 221 -7.63 -1.06 11.93
N SER A 222 -8.28 0.03 11.48
CA SER A 222 -9.11 -0.02 10.26
C SER A 222 -8.25 -0.29 9.03
N VAL A 223 -7.06 0.29 8.96
CA VAL A 223 -6.07 0.01 7.90
C VAL A 223 -5.58 -1.44 7.98
N ALA A 224 -5.13 -1.89 9.16
CA ALA A 224 -4.55 -3.22 9.40
C ALA A 224 -5.55 -4.41 9.30
N SER A 225 -6.84 -4.15 9.07
CA SER A 225 -7.90 -5.18 9.02
C SER A 225 -8.12 -5.83 7.64
N GLY A 226 -7.22 -5.60 6.68
CA GLY A 226 -7.33 -6.13 5.31
C GLY A 226 -7.54 -7.64 5.27
N GLN A 227 -8.58 -8.11 4.55
CA GLN A 227 -9.04 -9.51 4.56
C GLN A 227 -8.04 -10.54 3.97
N ASP A 228 -7.02 -10.09 3.23
CA ASP A 228 -6.12 -10.94 2.42
C ASP A 228 -4.62 -10.66 2.69
N THR A 229 -4.26 -10.28 3.91
CA THR A 229 -2.90 -9.80 4.20
C THR A 229 -1.99 -10.80 4.92
N SER A 230 -0.68 -10.68 4.69
CA SER A 230 0.37 -11.33 5.48
C SER A 230 0.17 -11.02 6.97
N PRO A 231 0.41 -11.97 7.90
CA PRO A 231 0.18 -11.76 9.34
C PRO A 231 0.80 -10.48 9.92
N ILE A 232 1.94 -10.03 9.36
CA ILE A 232 2.62 -8.80 9.77
C ILE A 232 1.80 -7.52 9.52
N LEU A 233 0.92 -7.53 8.52
CA LEU A 233 0.07 -6.38 8.14
C LEU A 233 -1.19 -6.26 9.03
N SER A 234 -1.44 -7.24 9.90
CA SER A 234 -2.46 -7.15 10.95
C SER A 234 -1.96 -6.45 12.22
N ASN A 235 -0.70 -6.01 12.20
CA ASN A 235 -0.01 -5.39 13.32
C ASN A 235 0.16 -3.88 13.13
N VAL A 236 0.40 -3.20 14.23
CA VAL A 236 0.84 -1.81 14.31
C VAL A 236 2.31 -1.80 14.70
N LEU A 237 3.10 -0.99 14.01
CA LEU A 237 4.45 -0.64 14.42
C LEU A 237 4.41 0.64 15.26
N ILE A 238 5.03 0.61 16.44
CA ILE A 238 5.20 1.74 17.33
C ILE A 238 6.68 2.02 17.40
N HIS A 239 7.08 3.21 16.96
CA HIS A 239 8.46 3.67 16.96
C HIS A 239 8.58 4.87 17.90
N ALA A 240 9.54 4.81 18.82
CA ALA A 240 9.79 5.86 19.80
C ALA A 240 11.27 6.26 19.76
N GLU A 241 11.54 7.47 19.31
CA GLU A 241 12.88 8.02 19.20
C GLU A 241 12.89 9.51 19.60
N GLY A 242 13.93 9.94 20.32
CA GLY A 242 14.04 11.31 20.80
C GLY A 242 12.83 11.73 21.65
N SER A 243 12.02 12.66 21.12
CA SER A 243 10.76 13.13 21.74
C SER A 243 9.52 12.75 20.92
N THR A 244 9.67 11.90 19.89
CA THR A 244 8.60 11.58 18.93
C THR A 244 8.20 10.12 19.06
N ILE A 245 6.90 9.87 19.19
CA ILE A 245 6.30 8.54 19.14
C ILE A 245 5.43 8.48 17.89
N GLU A 246 5.73 7.54 17.00
CA GLU A 246 4.99 7.32 15.76
C GLU A 246 4.39 5.93 15.74
N CYS A 247 3.11 5.84 15.43
CA CYS A 247 2.38 4.59 15.26
C CYS A 247 2.01 4.42 13.78
N MET A 248 2.26 3.23 13.23
CA MET A 248 2.14 2.96 11.80
C MET A 248 1.38 1.68 11.51
N ALA A 249 0.54 1.69 10.48
CA ALA A 249 -0.20 0.53 9.99
C ALA A 249 -0.31 0.59 8.46
N THR A 250 -0.25 -0.56 7.80
CA THR A 250 -0.41 -0.64 6.35
C THR A 250 -0.96 -1.99 5.93
N ASP A 251 -1.72 -2.01 4.82
CA ASP A 251 -2.14 -3.22 4.12
C ASP A 251 -1.55 -3.32 2.70
N MET A 252 -0.48 -2.55 2.41
CA MET A 252 0.16 -2.38 1.10
C MET A 252 -0.65 -1.59 0.05
N GLU A 253 -1.92 -1.30 0.30
CA GLU A 253 -2.73 -0.39 -0.52
C GLU A 253 -2.80 1.00 0.12
N ILE A 254 -2.92 1.04 1.45
CA ILE A 254 -2.93 2.24 2.28
C ILE A 254 -1.92 2.06 3.40
N GLY A 255 -1.20 3.13 3.72
CA GLY A 255 -0.36 3.24 4.91
C GLY A 255 -0.72 4.48 5.69
N VAL A 256 -0.91 4.36 7.00
CA VAL A 256 -1.12 5.48 7.90
C VAL A 256 -0.02 5.51 8.96
N ARG A 257 0.54 6.71 9.17
CA ARG A 257 1.49 7.05 10.24
C ARG A 257 0.87 8.18 11.07
N ILE A 258 0.81 8.00 12.38
CA ILE A 258 0.25 8.98 13.32
C ILE A 258 1.27 9.25 14.41
N LYS A 259 1.52 10.53 14.69
CA LYS A 259 2.28 10.97 15.85
C LYS A 259 1.38 10.99 17.07
N VAL A 260 1.87 10.42 18.17
CA VAL A 260 1.12 10.32 19.44
C VAL A 260 1.91 10.99 20.55
N GLU A 261 1.23 11.76 21.39
CA GLU A 261 1.85 12.36 22.55
C GLU A 261 2.15 11.33 23.67
N GLY A 262 3.32 11.47 24.28
CA GLY A 262 3.73 10.62 25.38
C GLY A 262 5.14 10.87 25.87
N THR A 263 5.51 10.17 26.95
CA THR A 263 6.84 10.21 27.55
C THR A 263 7.63 8.97 27.18
N ILE A 264 8.78 9.15 26.53
CA ILE A 264 9.73 8.08 26.21
C ILE A 264 10.73 7.95 27.36
N LYS A 265 10.80 6.77 27.97
CA LYS A 265 11.82 6.44 28.99
C LYS A 265 13.00 5.70 28.36
N GLU A 266 12.69 4.76 27.47
CA GLU A 266 13.67 4.00 26.69
C GLU A 266 13.18 3.93 25.25
N ALA A 267 14.01 4.43 24.32
CA ALA A 267 13.70 4.44 22.89
C ALA A 267 13.65 3.02 22.31
N GLY A 268 12.97 2.85 21.18
CA GLY A 268 12.96 1.60 20.45
C GLY A 268 11.76 1.45 19.52
N THR A 269 11.57 0.22 19.03
CA THR A 269 10.50 -0.12 18.10
C THR A 269 9.81 -1.40 18.57
N ILE A 270 8.48 -1.42 18.51
CA ILE A 270 7.66 -2.60 18.81
C ILE A 270 6.67 -2.80 17.67
N VAL A 271 6.46 -4.05 17.26
CA VAL A 271 5.36 -4.43 16.36
C VAL A 271 4.42 -5.35 17.10
N VAL A 272 3.12 -5.02 17.16
CA VAL A 272 2.11 -5.76 17.93
C VAL A 272 0.77 -5.81 17.21
N SER A 273 -0.06 -6.81 17.52
CA SER A 273 -1.40 -6.95 16.95
C SER A 273 -2.25 -5.70 17.18
N ALA A 274 -2.72 -5.09 16.07
CA ALA A 274 -3.55 -3.88 16.11
C ALA A 274 -4.84 -4.12 16.90
N LYS A 275 -5.49 -5.25 16.61
CA LYS A 275 -6.76 -5.65 17.20
C LYS A 275 -6.63 -5.97 18.68
N GLU A 276 -5.57 -6.68 19.08
CA GLU A 276 -5.37 -7.04 20.48
C GLU A 276 -5.05 -5.80 21.32
N LEU A 277 -4.17 -4.93 20.82
CA LEU A 277 -3.79 -3.70 21.51
C LEU A 277 -4.97 -2.72 21.66
N GLU A 278 -5.75 -2.48 20.60
CA GLU A 278 -6.95 -1.63 20.66
C GLU A 278 -7.96 -2.16 21.67
N ALA A 279 -8.24 -3.46 21.65
CA ALA A 279 -9.20 -4.08 22.57
C ALA A 279 -8.77 -3.95 24.04
N ILE A 280 -7.46 -4.02 24.32
CA ILE A 280 -6.91 -3.86 25.67
C ILE A 280 -7.07 -2.42 26.15
N VAL A 281 -6.61 -1.44 25.35
CA VAL A 281 -6.66 -0.02 25.71
C VAL A 281 -8.12 0.45 25.88
N LYS A 282 -9.02 -0.03 25.03
CA LYS A 282 -10.46 0.26 25.09
C LYS A 282 -11.10 -0.27 26.37
N ALA A 283 -10.70 -1.45 26.84
CA ALA A 283 -11.30 -2.11 28.00
C ALA A 283 -10.89 -1.47 29.35
N TRP A 284 -9.82 -0.68 29.39
CA TRP A 284 -9.30 -0.07 30.62
C TRP A 284 -9.85 1.32 30.91
N PRO A 285 -9.85 1.75 32.20
CA PRO A 285 -10.41 3.04 32.62
C PRO A 285 -9.76 4.24 31.93
N ALA A 286 -10.55 5.30 31.68
CA ALA A 286 -10.12 6.46 30.90
C ALA A 286 -9.03 7.32 31.56
N GLU A 287 -9.03 7.35 32.89
CA GLU A 287 -8.28 8.31 33.71
C GLU A 287 -6.79 7.97 33.88
N LYS A 288 -6.34 6.81 33.39
CA LYS A 288 -4.98 6.31 33.61
C LYS A 288 -4.21 6.21 32.30
N PRO A 289 -2.95 6.67 32.25
CA PRO A 289 -2.12 6.56 31.05
C PRO A 289 -1.79 5.09 30.74
N ILE A 290 -1.37 4.86 29.50
CA ILE A 290 -0.97 3.53 29.01
C ILE A 290 0.54 3.43 28.98
N GLY A 291 1.11 2.53 29.77
CA GLY A 291 2.52 2.17 29.69
C GLY A 291 2.74 1.02 28.71
N LEU A 292 3.74 1.14 27.84
CA LEU A 292 4.23 0.06 26.99
C LEU A 292 5.69 -0.23 27.34
N ALA A 293 6.02 -1.49 27.55
CA ALA A 293 7.38 -1.93 27.86
C ALA A 293 7.71 -3.24 27.13
N THR A 294 8.86 -3.30 26.46
CA THR A 294 9.37 -4.56 25.91
C THR A 294 10.08 -5.34 27.03
N ILE A 295 9.67 -6.58 27.29
CA ILE A 295 10.31 -7.44 28.31
C ILE A 295 11.37 -8.34 27.65
N THR A 296 11.03 -8.93 26.51
CA THR A 296 11.89 -9.77 25.67
C THR A 296 11.67 -9.40 24.21
N ASP A 297 12.50 -9.93 23.29
CA ASP A 297 12.40 -9.66 21.85
C ASP A 297 11.00 -9.95 21.25
N ASP A 298 10.18 -10.76 21.93
CA ASP A 298 8.86 -11.24 21.50
C ASP A 298 7.73 -10.97 22.52
N GLN A 299 7.98 -10.30 23.65
CA GLN A 299 6.95 -10.00 24.65
C GLN A 299 6.90 -8.52 25.00
N VAL A 300 5.69 -7.99 24.93
CA VAL A 300 5.36 -6.60 25.25
C VAL A 300 4.40 -6.59 26.42
N GLU A 301 4.73 -5.83 27.45
CA GLU A 301 3.89 -5.57 28.59
C GLU A 301 3.18 -4.23 28.43
N ILE A 302 1.88 -4.26 28.62
CA ILE A 302 0.99 -3.13 28.61
C ILE A 302 0.52 -2.92 30.04
N THR A 303 0.63 -1.70 30.55
CA THR A 303 0.26 -1.35 31.92
C THR A 303 -0.69 -0.14 31.95
N SER A 304 -1.62 -0.13 32.89
CA SER A 304 -2.45 1.04 33.20
C SER A 304 -2.91 0.98 34.65
N GLY A 305 -2.31 1.82 35.50
CA GLY A 305 -2.44 1.69 36.96
C GLY A 305 -2.00 0.31 37.45
N ASP A 306 -2.92 -0.41 38.10
CA ASP A 306 -2.68 -1.75 38.65
C ASP A 306 -2.93 -2.88 37.63
N SER A 307 -3.42 -2.53 36.43
CA SER A 307 -3.67 -3.50 35.36
C SER A 307 -2.39 -3.75 34.57
N VAL A 308 -2.05 -5.03 34.40
CA VAL A 308 -0.89 -5.48 33.61
C VAL A 308 -1.34 -6.57 32.65
N ARG A 309 -0.97 -6.46 31.38
CA ARG A 309 -1.22 -7.48 30.37
C ARG A 309 -0.01 -7.66 29.48
N LYS A 310 0.22 -8.90 29.04
CA LYS A 310 1.33 -9.25 28.15
C LYS A 310 0.78 -9.74 26.82
N ILE A 311 1.36 -9.24 25.74
CA ILE A 311 1.04 -9.63 24.36
C ILE A 311 2.32 -10.01 23.62
N VAL A 312 2.17 -10.72 22.51
CA VAL A 312 3.29 -11.13 21.67
C VAL A 312 3.68 -10.00 20.74
N GLY A 313 4.97 -9.66 20.74
CA GLY A 313 5.59 -8.74 19.80
C GLY A 313 6.16 -9.47 18.58
N PHE A 314 6.32 -8.74 17.49
CA PHE A 314 6.89 -9.23 16.23
C PHE A 314 8.16 -8.45 15.87
N PRO A 315 9.08 -9.04 15.07
CA PRO A 315 10.26 -8.33 14.59
C PRO A 315 9.90 -7.13 13.70
N ASP A 316 10.54 -5.99 13.96
CA ASP A 316 10.39 -4.72 13.23
C ASP A 316 10.84 -4.81 11.76
N LYS A 317 11.89 -5.59 11.47
CA LYS A 317 12.48 -5.74 10.13
C LYS A 317 11.55 -6.32 9.07
N GLU A 318 10.44 -6.92 9.48
CA GLU A 318 9.45 -7.49 8.57
C GLU A 318 8.35 -6.47 8.20
N PHE A 319 8.30 -5.33 8.89
CA PHE A 319 7.30 -4.30 8.64
C PHE A 319 7.67 -3.44 7.42
N PRO A 320 6.71 -3.11 6.53
CA PRO A 320 7.00 -2.31 5.34
C PRO A 320 7.53 -0.91 5.67
N GLN A 321 8.39 -0.39 4.79
CA GLN A 321 8.83 1.00 4.86
C GLN A 321 7.76 1.95 4.34
N PHE A 322 7.69 3.13 4.94
CA PHE A 322 6.74 4.18 4.58
C PHE A 322 7.45 5.27 3.79
N PRO A 323 6.88 5.72 2.66
CA PRO A 323 7.47 6.80 1.89
C PRO A 323 7.45 8.13 2.69
N SER A 324 8.42 8.99 2.41
CA SER A 324 8.48 10.35 2.95
C SER A 324 7.73 11.32 2.03
N VAL A 325 7.18 12.38 2.62
CA VAL A 325 6.49 13.44 1.88
C VAL A 325 7.51 14.26 1.09
N GLY A 326 7.23 14.46 -0.20
CA GLY A 326 8.07 15.30 -1.07
C GLY A 326 7.99 16.80 -0.72
N PRO A 327 8.97 17.61 -1.14
CA PRO A 327 8.99 19.04 -0.86
C PRO A 327 7.87 19.82 -1.57
N GLU A 328 7.44 19.36 -2.75
CA GLU A 328 6.37 19.96 -3.55
C GLU A 328 5.02 19.34 -3.16
N ALA A 329 4.16 20.14 -2.55
CA ALA A 329 2.84 19.70 -2.12
C ALA A 329 1.79 20.78 -2.38
N PHE A 330 0.64 20.37 -2.89
CA PHE A 330 -0.56 21.18 -2.92
C PHE A 330 -1.17 21.26 -1.52
N THR A 331 -1.74 22.40 -1.14
CA THR A 331 -2.34 22.61 0.18
C THR A 331 -3.84 22.82 0.06
N ILE A 332 -4.60 22.12 0.90
CA ILE A 332 -6.06 22.27 1.01
C ILE A 332 -6.46 22.18 2.48
N ASP A 333 -7.51 22.89 2.89
CA ASP A 333 -8.08 22.71 4.23
C ASP A 333 -8.96 21.45 4.30
N GLY A 334 -9.06 20.87 5.49
CA GLY A 334 -9.80 19.64 5.72
C GLY A 334 -11.31 19.75 5.53
N GLU A 335 -11.88 20.92 5.75
CA GLU A 335 -13.32 21.13 5.59
C GLU A 335 -13.70 21.11 4.11
N THR A 336 -12.93 21.78 3.26
CA THR A 336 -13.09 21.77 1.81
C THR A 336 -12.89 20.36 1.26
N LEU A 337 -11.81 19.66 1.66
CA LEU A 337 -11.57 18.27 1.23
C LEU A 337 -12.73 17.35 1.64
N ARG A 338 -13.17 17.42 2.89
CA ARG A 338 -14.32 16.64 3.38
C ARG A 338 -15.58 16.93 2.58
N SER A 339 -15.87 18.20 2.29
CA SER A 339 -17.04 18.61 1.51
C SER A 339 -17.05 17.96 0.12
N ILE A 340 -15.91 17.99 -0.57
CA ILE A 340 -15.74 17.38 -1.91
C ILE A 340 -15.91 15.86 -1.86
N LEU A 341 -15.27 15.19 -0.89
CA LEU A 341 -15.35 13.74 -0.73
C LEU A 341 -16.77 13.30 -0.39
N HIS A 342 -17.41 13.92 0.61
CA HIS A 342 -18.77 13.60 1.04
C HIS A 342 -19.80 13.74 -0.09
N LYS A 343 -19.63 14.72 -0.98
CA LYS A 343 -20.54 14.94 -2.12
C LYS A 343 -20.33 13.95 -3.28
N THR A 344 -19.27 13.14 -3.27
CA THR A 344 -18.92 12.28 -4.41
C THR A 344 -18.76 10.80 -4.04
N GLU A 345 -18.31 10.48 -2.83
CA GLU A 345 -17.95 9.12 -2.44
C GLU A 345 -19.12 8.12 -2.49
N PHE A 346 -20.32 8.56 -2.14
CA PHE A 346 -21.51 7.71 -2.14
C PHE A 346 -21.84 7.20 -3.55
N ALA A 347 -21.45 7.94 -4.59
CA ALA A 347 -21.70 7.56 -5.97
C ALA A 347 -20.72 6.51 -6.51
N ALA A 348 -19.59 6.28 -5.85
CA ALA A 348 -18.60 5.28 -6.26
C ALA A 348 -19.11 3.84 -6.08
N SER A 349 -18.66 2.93 -6.94
CA SER A 349 -19.01 1.52 -6.82
C SER A 349 -18.36 0.89 -5.59
N THR A 350 -19.11 0.09 -4.84
CA THR A 350 -18.57 -0.73 -3.74
C THR A 350 -18.09 -2.11 -4.22
N GLU A 351 -18.28 -2.44 -5.50
CA GLU A 351 -17.87 -3.72 -6.10
C GLU A 351 -16.36 -3.71 -6.40
N LYS A 352 -15.55 -4.36 -5.56
CA LYS A 352 -14.07 -4.45 -5.72
C LYS A 352 -13.60 -4.90 -7.11
N LYS A 353 -14.41 -5.69 -7.84
CA LYS A 353 -14.09 -6.16 -9.20
C LYS A 353 -14.09 -5.02 -10.23
N ARG A 354 -14.86 -3.96 -10.00
CA ARG A 354 -14.93 -2.78 -10.88
C ARG A 354 -13.86 -1.78 -10.48
N ARG A 355 -12.59 -2.16 -10.65
CA ARG A 355 -11.43 -1.41 -10.12
C ARG A 355 -11.47 0.09 -10.45
N PHE A 356 -11.81 0.46 -11.69
CA PHE A 356 -11.87 1.87 -12.11
C PHE A 356 -13.06 2.66 -11.54
N LEU A 357 -14.12 2.00 -11.04
CA LEU A 357 -15.26 2.64 -10.38
C LEU A 357 -15.23 2.49 -8.85
N ASN A 358 -14.33 1.67 -8.30
CA ASN A 358 -14.21 1.44 -6.85
C ASN A 358 -13.33 2.49 -6.18
N GLY A 359 -13.55 3.75 -6.51
CA GLY A 359 -12.78 4.88 -6.06
C GLY A 359 -13.33 6.19 -6.61
N LEU A 360 -12.69 7.29 -6.25
CA LEU A 360 -12.99 8.60 -6.78
C LEU A 360 -11.93 8.98 -7.82
N TYR A 361 -12.40 9.46 -8.97
CA TYR A 361 -11.54 9.98 -10.02
C TYR A 361 -11.33 11.46 -9.82
N PHE A 362 -10.07 11.88 -9.71
CA PHE A 362 -9.61 13.25 -9.66
C PHE A 362 -9.14 13.64 -11.05
N ASN A 363 -9.99 14.33 -11.80
CA ASN A 363 -9.70 14.85 -13.12
C ASN A 363 -9.06 16.23 -12.97
N LEU A 364 -7.82 16.40 -13.43
CA LEU A 364 -7.06 17.63 -13.23
C LEU A 364 -7.17 18.49 -14.49
N PHE A 365 -7.69 19.71 -14.33
CA PHE A 365 -7.68 20.74 -15.35
C PHE A 365 -6.77 21.89 -14.93
N GLU A 366 -6.40 22.76 -15.87
CA GLU A 366 -5.58 23.95 -15.58
C GLU A 366 -6.26 24.91 -14.60
N ASP A 367 -7.60 25.03 -14.68
CA ASP A 367 -8.41 25.98 -13.94
C ASP A 367 -9.16 25.39 -12.74
N ARG A 368 -9.30 24.05 -12.67
CA ARG A 368 -10.07 23.36 -11.62
C ARG A 368 -9.68 21.89 -11.48
N THR A 369 -10.14 21.27 -10.39
CA THR A 369 -10.15 19.81 -10.26
C THR A 369 -11.59 19.32 -10.15
N GLU A 370 -11.92 18.26 -10.89
CA GLU A 370 -13.21 17.57 -10.79
C GLU A 370 -13.03 16.23 -10.07
N VAL A 371 -13.70 16.07 -8.94
CA VAL A 371 -13.76 14.79 -8.21
C VAL A 371 -15.05 14.08 -8.59
N VAL A 372 -14.92 12.83 -9.06
CA VAL A 372 -16.00 12.09 -9.70
C VAL A 372 -16.19 10.72 -9.05
N GLY A 373 -17.39 10.48 -8.53
CA GLY A 373 -17.85 9.16 -8.09
C GLY A 373 -18.87 8.58 -9.08
N CYS A 374 -18.75 7.29 -9.41
CA CYS A 374 -19.66 6.61 -10.33
C CYS A 374 -19.77 5.10 -10.04
N ASP A 375 -20.96 4.54 -10.22
CA ASP A 375 -21.24 3.10 -10.08
C ASP A 375 -21.83 2.47 -11.35
N GLY A 376 -21.94 3.25 -12.42
CA GLY A 376 -22.55 2.89 -13.70
C GLY A 376 -24.06 3.18 -13.80
N LYS A 377 -24.71 3.59 -12.71
CA LYS A 377 -26.12 4.02 -12.67
C LYS A 377 -26.27 5.49 -12.27
N ARG A 378 -25.26 6.06 -11.63
CA ARG A 378 -25.20 7.46 -11.25
C ARG A 378 -23.78 8.00 -11.35
N ILE A 379 -23.68 9.32 -11.41
CA ILE A 379 -22.43 10.08 -11.32
C ILE A 379 -22.65 11.22 -10.33
N ALA A 380 -21.68 11.46 -9.46
CA ALA A 380 -21.59 12.67 -8.65
C ALA A 380 -20.27 13.37 -8.95
N ILE A 381 -20.34 14.67 -9.22
CA ILE A 381 -19.21 15.53 -9.55
C ILE A 381 -19.17 16.67 -8.55
N ALA A 382 -18.00 16.89 -7.95
CA ALA A 382 -17.68 18.08 -7.16
C ALA A 382 -16.47 18.77 -7.78
N ARG A 383 -16.55 20.10 -7.93
CA ARG A 383 -15.49 20.94 -8.48
C ARG A 383 -14.81 21.75 -7.38
N CYS A 384 -13.50 21.84 -7.44
CA CYS A 384 -12.69 22.63 -6.53
C CYS A 384 -11.53 23.31 -7.27
N GLU A 385 -10.76 24.11 -6.54
CA GLU A 385 -9.54 24.74 -7.03
C GLU A 385 -8.57 23.69 -7.62
N PRO A 386 -7.77 24.06 -8.63
CA PRO A 386 -6.91 23.11 -9.32
C PRO A 386 -5.83 22.57 -8.39
N PHE A 387 -5.78 21.24 -8.25
CA PHE A 387 -4.75 20.53 -7.50
C PHE A 387 -3.44 20.60 -8.29
N LYS A 388 -2.53 21.47 -7.86
CA LYS A 388 -1.21 21.66 -8.47
C LYS A 388 -0.22 20.64 -7.91
N LEU A 389 -0.19 19.46 -8.52
CA LEU A 389 0.74 18.38 -8.16
C LEU A 389 2.04 18.49 -8.99
N SER A 390 3.14 17.98 -8.43
CA SER A 390 4.47 18.03 -9.03
C SER A 390 4.66 17.15 -10.27
N GLU A 391 3.89 16.06 -10.38
CA GLU A 391 3.88 15.19 -11.57
C GLU A 391 2.77 15.60 -12.54
N GLU A 392 3.13 15.84 -13.80
CA GLU A 392 2.15 16.07 -14.87
C GLU A 392 1.25 14.84 -15.05
N SER A 393 -0.05 15.03 -14.94
CA SER A 393 -1.05 13.98 -15.05
C SER A 393 -2.42 14.57 -15.38
N ASP A 394 -3.14 13.95 -16.31
CA ASP A 394 -4.52 14.36 -16.65
C ASP A 394 -5.52 13.98 -15.55
N GLY A 395 -5.22 12.94 -14.76
CA GLY A 395 -6.03 12.57 -13.59
C GLY A 395 -5.58 11.29 -12.92
N PHE A 396 -6.21 10.94 -11.80
CA PHE A 396 -5.92 9.71 -11.07
C PHE A 396 -7.13 9.21 -10.27
N ILE A 397 -7.12 7.93 -9.91
CA ILE A 397 -8.20 7.32 -9.14
C ILE A 397 -7.68 6.96 -7.73
N ILE A 398 -8.32 7.50 -6.70
CA ILE A 398 -8.07 7.13 -5.30
C ILE A 398 -9.05 6.01 -4.92
N PRO A 399 -8.58 4.84 -4.45
CA PRO A 399 -9.46 3.76 -3.99
C PRO A 399 -10.43 4.20 -2.89
N LEU A 400 -11.65 3.67 -2.89
CA LEU A 400 -12.69 4.07 -1.92
C LEU A 400 -12.26 3.82 -0.46
N LYS A 401 -11.44 2.79 -0.22
CA LYS A 401 -10.88 2.54 1.12
C LYS A 401 -9.98 3.70 1.56
N ALA A 402 -9.16 4.24 0.65
CA ALA A 402 -8.27 5.36 0.93
C ALA A 402 -9.05 6.65 1.16
N VAL A 403 -10.09 6.91 0.35
CA VAL A 403 -11.01 8.05 0.53
C VAL A 403 -11.56 8.12 1.95
N LYS A 404 -12.05 6.99 2.48
CA LYS A 404 -12.58 6.92 3.85
C LYS A 404 -11.56 7.21 4.92
N GLU A 405 -10.33 6.72 4.75
CA GLU A 405 -9.25 6.99 5.70
C GLU A 405 -8.76 8.45 5.57
N ILE A 406 -8.77 9.04 4.37
CA ILE A 406 -8.47 10.47 4.18
C ILE A 406 -9.47 11.32 4.95
N GLU A 407 -10.77 11.07 4.76
CA GLU A 407 -11.81 11.80 5.49
C GLU A 407 -11.66 11.63 7.01
N ARG A 408 -11.45 10.40 7.47
CA ARG A 408 -11.32 10.10 8.90
C ARG A 408 -10.14 10.79 9.57
N ASN A 409 -9.00 10.92 8.88
CA ASN A 409 -7.77 11.48 9.44
C ASN A 409 -7.68 12.99 9.30
N PHE A 410 -8.21 13.57 8.23
CA PHE A 410 -7.93 14.96 7.87
C PHE A 410 -9.15 15.88 7.82
N ALA A 411 -10.36 15.40 8.11
CA ALA A 411 -11.61 16.17 8.02
C ALA A 411 -11.61 17.51 8.78
N ASN A 412 -10.83 17.63 9.86
CA ASN A 412 -10.77 18.83 10.70
C ASN A 412 -9.38 19.48 10.70
N SER A 413 -8.49 19.05 9.80
CA SER A 413 -7.14 19.57 9.73
C SER A 413 -7.16 20.96 9.07
N PRO A 414 -6.50 21.98 9.66
CA PRO A 414 -6.52 23.33 9.11
C PRO A 414 -5.82 23.42 7.76
N GLU A 415 -4.81 22.57 7.55
CA GLU A 415 -4.03 22.52 6.33
C GLU A 415 -3.55 21.08 6.10
N ILE A 416 -3.77 20.58 4.89
CA ILE A 416 -3.36 19.26 4.44
C ILE A 416 -2.46 19.44 3.24
N ARG A 417 -1.27 18.86 3.32
CA ARG A 417 -0.30 18.78 2.23
C ARG A 417 -0.54 17.52 1.42
N ILE A 418 -0.79 17.68 0.13
CA ILE A 418 -1.04 16.61 -0.83
C ILE A 418 0.13 16.55 -1.80
N SER A 419 0.74 15.38 -1.94
CA SER A 419 1.80 15.15 -2.93
C SER A 419 1.58 13.82 -3.65
N ARG A 420 2.04 13.74 -4.89
CA ARG A 420 2.00 12.52 -5.70
C ARG A 420 3.42 12.08 -6.01
N VAL A 421 3.68 10.78 -5.86
CA VAL A 421 4.95 10.16 -6.21
C VAL A 421 4.65 8.87 -6.97
N LYS A 422 4.89 8.86 -8.28
CA LYS A 422 4.59 7.72 -9.17
C LYS A 422 3.12 7.29 -9.09
N SER A 423 2.88 6.09 -8.56
CA SER A 423 1.56 5.47 -8.40
C SER A 423 1.02 5.62 -6.98
N GLU A 424 1.55 6.54 -6.18
CA GLU A 424 1.13 6.79 -4.80
C GLU A 424 0.76 8.25 -4.61
N ILE A 425 -0.25 8.48 -3.78
CA ILE A 425 -0.65 9.79 -3.30
C ILE A 425 -0.48 9.85 -1.78
N LEU A 426 0.02 10.97 -1.30
CA LEU A 426 0.32 11.22 0.10
C LEU A 426 -0.47 12.42 0.59
N PHE A 427 -1.09 12.28 1.76
CA PHE A 427 -1.80 13.32 2.49
C PHE A 427 -1.11 13.47 3.84
N ALA A 428 -0.75 14.69 4.23
CA ALA A 428 -0.05 14.92 5.50
C ALA A 428 -0.48 16.23 6.16
N ASP A 429 -0.60 16.20 7.48
CA ASP A 429 -0.69 17.38 8.32
C ASP A 429 0.37 17.32 9.44
N ALA A 430 0.19 18.09 10.52
CA ALA A 430 1.12 18.10 11.65
C ALA A 430 1.18 16.75 12.40
N HIS A 431 0.08 15.99 12.42
CA HIS A 431 -0.15 14.83 13.27
C HIS A 431 -0.11 13.50 12.51
N ALA A 432 -0.65 13.45 11.29
CA ALA A 432 -0.84 12.23 10.51
C ALA A 432 -0.24 12.34 9.11
N THR A 433 0.17 11.19 8.58
CA THR A 433 0.55 10.99 7.18
C THR A 433 -0.14 9.75 6.67
N LEU A 434 -0.91 9.91 5.59
CA LEU A 434 -1.57 8.83 4.87
C LEU A 434 -0.96 8.68 3.50
N THR A 435 -0.71 7.45 3.10
CA THR A 435 -0.18 7.06 1.80
C THR A 435 -1.19 6.11 1.17
N ALA A 436 -1.51 6.30 -0.10
CA ALA A 436 -2.44 5.44 -0.80
C ALA A 436 -1.93 5.13 -2.21
N ARG A 437 -2.03 3.86 -2.60
CA ARG A 437 -1.73 3.43 -3.96
C ARG A 437 -2.90 3.80 -4.88
N LEU A 438 -2.58 4.50 -5.97
CA LEU A 438 -3.54 4.87 -7.00
C LEU A 438 -3.99 3.64 -7.79
N VAL A 439 -5.24 3.66 -8.26
CA VAL A 439 -5.73 2.59 -9.14
C VAL A 439 -5.12 2.76 -10.53
N ASP A 440 -4.37 1.75 -10.96
CA ASP A 440 -3.85 1.65 -12.33
C ASP A 440 -4.95 1.18 -13.29
N ALA A 441 -5.80 2.12 -13.70
CA ALA A 441 -6.87 1.91 -14.68
C ALA A 441 -7.27 3.24 -15.34
N GLU A 442 -7.67 3.18 -16.61
CA GLU A 442 -8.23 4.32 -17.33
C GLU A 442 -9.68 4.58 -16.87
N TYR A 443 -10.01 5.83 -16.57
CA TYR A 443 -11.37 6.22 -16.19
C TYR A 443 -12.21 6.55 -17.45
N PRO A 444 -13.46 6.08 -17.56
CA PRO A 444 -14.31 6.38 -18.71
C PRO A 444 -14.57 7.89 -18.88
N LYS A 445 -14.60 8.35 -20.14
CA LYS A 445 -14.92 9.75 -20.51
C LYS A 445 -16.39 10.07 -20.21
N TYR A 446 -16.66 10.51 -18.98
CA TYR A 446 -17.99 10.78 -18.46
C TYR A 446 -18.59 12.10 -18.97
N GLU A 447 -17.77 13.02 -19.46
CA GLU A 447 -18.18 14.34 -19.93
C GLU A 447 -19.19 14.23 -21.08
N LYS A 448 -19.09 13.17 -21.87
CA LYS A 448 -20.02 12.86 -22.97
C LYS A 448 -21.45 12.54 -22.51
N LEU A 449 -21.65 12.28 -21.23
CA LEU A 449 -22.96 12.02 -20.63
C LEU A 449 -23.69 13.31 -20.24
N PHE A 450 -23.02 14.46 -20.31
CA PHE A 450 -23.56 15.78 -19.99
C PHE A 450 -23.83 16.56 -21.30
N PRO A 451 -25.08 16.58 -21.78
CA PRO A 451 -25.46 17.28 -23.00
C PRO A 451 -25.51 18.81 -22.81
N GLU A 452 -25.44 19.54 -23.93
CA GLU A 452 -25.31 21.01 -23.93
C GLU A 452 -26.59 21.75 -23.50
N SER A 453 -27.79 21.17 -23.68
CA SER A 453 -29.04 21.81 -23.28
C SER A 453 -30.14 20.83 -22.85
N PRO A 454 -30.85 21.11 -21.73
CA PRO A 454 -31.99 20.30 -21.29
C PRO A 454 -33.22 20.57 -22.15
N LYS A 455 -34.09 19.57 -22.33
CA LYS A 455 -35.42 19.76 -22.94
C LYS A 455 -36.41 20.39 -21.98
N MET A 456 -36.28 20.05 -20.69
CA MET A 456 -37.15 20.50 -19.63
C MET A 456 -36.34 20.67 -18.34
N HIS A 457 -36.66 21.69 -17.54
CA HIS A 457 -36.08 21.85 -16.21
C HIS A 457 -37.14 22.26 -15.20
N THR A 458 -36.94 21.86 -13.94
CA THR A 458 -37.85 22.15 -12.83
C THR A 458 -37.05 22.52 -11.59
N VAL A 459 -37.46 23.58 -10.90
CA VAL A 459 -36.93 23.90 -9.57
C VAL A 459 -37.77 23.20 -8.51
N VAL A 460 -37.11 22.50 -7.59
CA VAL A 460 -37.78 21.77 -6.50
C VAL A 460 -37.18 22.09 -5.14
N GLN A 461 -38.03 22.14 -4.11
CA GLN A 461 -37.61 22.16 -2.71
C GLN A 461 -37.12 20.76 -2.33
N LYS A 462 -35.86 20.66 -1.88
CA LYS A 462 -35.17 19.40 -1.60
C LYS A 462 -35.91 18.58 -0.54
N GLU A 463 -36.27 19.21 0.58
CA GLU A 463 -36.95 18.54 1.69
C GLU A 463 -38.30 17.96 1.28
N SER A 464 -39.08 18.71 0.47
CA SER A 464 -40.38 18.27 -0.03
C SER A 464 -40.26 17.07 -0.95
N ILE A 465 -39.42 17.15 -2.00
CA ILE A 465 -39.26 16.03 -2.94
C ILE A 465 -38.65 14.80 -2.27
N LEU A 466 -37.68 14.98 -1.35
CA LEU A 466 -37.08 13.90 -0.59
C LEU A 466 -38.09 13.21 0.31
N HIS A 467 -38.93 13.97 1.01
CA HIS A 467 -39.98 13.44 1.87
C HIS A 467 -40.97 12.60 1.06
N THR A 468 -41.46 13.15 -0.05
CA THR A 468 -42.40 12.48 -0.95
C THR A 468 -41.83 11.19 -1.52
N ILE A 469 -40.60 11.21 -2.06
CA ILE A 469 -39.97 9.99 -2.59
C ILE A 469 -39.82 8.93 -1.50
N ARG A 470 -39.41 9.32 -0.27
CA ARG A 470 -39.31 8.38 0.86
C ARG A 470 -40.65 7.74 1.19
N GLN A 471 -41.72 8.54 1.30
CA GLN A 471 -43.06 8.03 1.58
C GLN A 471 -43.55 7.07 0.48
N ILE A 472 -43.46 7.48 -0.78
CA ILE A 472 -43.95 6.68 -1.91
C ILE A 472 -43.13 5.39 -2.09
N SER A 473 -41.81 5.46 -1.90
CA SER A 473 -40.93 4.29 -2.01
C SER A 473 -41.24 3.20 -0.97
N ALA A 474 -41.82 3.56 0.18
CA ALA A 474 -42.23 2.61 1.21
C ALA A 474 -43.37 1.68 0.77
N PHE A 475 -44.12 2.08 -0.26
CA PHE A 475 -45.19 1.26 -0.87
C PHE A 475 -44.71 0.47 -2.10
N SER A 476 -43.44 0.63 -2.50
CA SER A 476 -42.87 -0.09 -3.65
C SER A 476 -42.25 -1.42 -3.25
N ASP A 477 -42.00 -2.32 -4.22
CA ASP A 477 -41.29 -3.59 -3.97
C ASP A 477 -39.90 -3.29 -3.33
N PRO A 478 -39.62 -3.80 -2.12
CA PRO A 478 -38.34 -3.57 -1.44
C PRO A 478 -37.12 -4.02 -2.25
N LYS A 479 -37.27 -4.98 -3.18
CA LYS A 479 -36.17 -5.46 -4.03
C LYS A 479 -35.85 -4.50 -5.16
N CYS A 480 -36.82 -3.72 -5.63
CA CYS A 480 -36.69 -2.76 -6.73
C CYS A 480 -37.66 -1.59 -6.48
N PRO A 481 -37.32 -0.67 -5.55
CA PRO A 481 -38.19 0.44 -5.21
C PRO A 481 -38.17 1.47 -6.33
N ILE A 482 -38.98 1.24 -7.37
CA ILE A 482 -39.08 2.14 -8.52
C ILE A 482 -40.17 3.17 -8.23
N VAL A 483 -39.79 4.44 -8.31
CA VAL A 483 -40.71 5.59 -8.26
C VAL A 483 -40.85 6.20 -9.65
N CYS A 484 -42.07 6.60 -9.98
CA CYS A 484 -42.41 7.31 -11.21
C CYS A 484 -42.63 8.79 -10.88
N LEU A 485 -41.96 9.66 -11.62
CA LEU A 485 -42.19 11.11 -11.60
C LEU A 485 -42.91 11.49 -12.90
N GLU A 486 -44.12 12.02 -12.76
CA GLU A 486 -44.87 12.69 -13.83
C GLU A 486 -44.74 14.19 -13.57
N ILE A 487 -43.99 14.91 -14.40
CA ILE A 487 -43.77 16.34 -14.26
C ILE A 487 -44.52 17.08 -15.38
N ASP A 488 -45.26 18.11 -15.02
CA ASP A 488 -45.84 19.11 -15.93
C ASP A 488 -45.41 20.54 -15.52
N GLU A 489 -46.01 21.56 -16.14
CA GLU A 489 -45.69 22.97 -15.91
C GLU A 489 -45.95 23.46 -14.48
N GLN A 490 -46.84 22.79 -13.74
CA GLN A 490 -47.36 23.24 -12.44
C GLN A 490 -47.08 22.26 -11.30
N GLN A 491 -46.80 20.99 -11.59
CA GLN A 491 -46.69 19.98 -10.56
C GLN A 491 -45.77 18.81 -10.92
N ILE A 492 -45.24 18.18 -9.88
CA ILE A 492 -44.61 16.85 -9.91
C ILE A 492 -45.54 15.90 -9.18
N ARG A 493 -46.05 14.91 -9.90
CA ARG A 493 -46.76 13.78 -9.31
C ARG A 493 -45.81 12.61 -9.13
N VAL A 494 -45.71 12.12 -7.90
CA VAL A 494 -44.85 10.99 -7.50
C VAL A 494 -45.70 9.79 -7.19
N SER A 495 -45.42 8.65 -7.82
CA SER A 495 -46.17 7.41 -7.65
C SER A 495 -45.25 6.18 -7.66
N PRO A 496 -45.70 5.02 -7.15
CA PRO A 496 -45.03 3.74 -7.39
C PRO A 496 -45.06 3.35 -8.87
N ARG A 497 -44.23 2.38 -9.27
CA ARG A 497 -44.16 1.88 -10.66
C ARG A 497 -45.52 1.51 -11.26
N ASP A 498 -46.28 0.69 -10.55
CA ASP A 498 -47.57 0.16 -10.97
C ASP A 498 -48.63 0.72 -10.01
N PRO A 499 -49.14 1.93 -10.25
CA PRO A 499 -50.11 2.55 -9.34
C PRO A 499 -51.44 1.79 -9.43
N ASP A 500 -51.92 1.27 -8.29
CA ASP A 500 -53.29 0.77 -8.18
C ASP A 500 -54.26 1.95 -8.37
N PRO A 501 -55.46 1.79 -8.99
CA PRO A 501 -56.41 2.88 -9.20
C PRO A 501 -56.84 3.58 -7.90
N ASP A 502 -56.75 2.88 -6.78
CA ASP A 502 -57.08 3.37 -5.43
C ASP A 502 -55.84 3.78 -4.60
N GLU A 503 -54.61 3.75 -5.14
CA GLU A 503 -53.39 3.94 -4.34
C GLU A 503 -52.47 5.11 -4.72
N LYS A 504 -52.28 5.97 -3.71
CA LYS A 504 -51.04 6.58 -3.22
C LYS A 504 -50.12 7.17 -4.29
N HIS A 505 -50.53 8.34 -4.76
CA HIS A 505 -49.63 9.33 -5.32
C HIS A 505 -49.60 10.55 -4.40
N GLU A 506 -48.52 11.30 -4.46
CA GLU A 506 -48.43 12.63 -3.86
C GLU A 506 -48.04 13.62 -4.94
N THR A 507 -48.55 14.84 -4.82
CA THR A 507 -48.34 15.90 -5.80
C THR A 507 -47.64 17.07 -5.13
N LEU A 508 -46.56 17.54 -5.74
CA LEU A 508 -45.82 18.72 -5.33
C LEU A 508 -46.05 19.83 -6.34
N ALA A 509 -46.45 21.01 -5.88
CA ALA A 509 -46.53 22.19 -6.75
C ALA A 509 -45.11 22.67 -7.09
N VAL A 510 -44.86 22.92 -8.38
CA VAL A 510 -43.58 23.41 -8.90
C VAL A 510 -43.81 24.41 -10.02
N GLU A 511 -42.83 25.24 -10.30
CA GLU A 511 -42.78 26.00 -11.54
C GLU A 511 -41.78 25.31 -12.47
N SER A 512 -42.30 24.73 -13.56
CA SER A 512 -41.48 24.03 -14.56
C SER A 512 -41.54 24.73 -15.91
N SER A 513 -40.52 24.47 -16.74
CA SER A 513 -40.55 24.83 -18.14
C SER A 513 -41.68 24.12 -18.90
N THR A 514 -42.11 24.69 -20.03
CA THR A 514 -43.19 24.14 -20.86
C THR A 514 -42.93 22.69 -21.30
N GLY A 515 -43.92 21.81 -21.10
CA GLY A 515 -43.83 20.40 -21.49
C GLY A 515 -44.30 19.45 -20.39
N SER A 516 -44.29 18.15 -20.68
CA SER A 516 -44.48 17.11 -19.67
C SER A 516 -43.58 15.92 -19.93
N ILE A 517 -43.16 15.26 -18.86
CA ILE A 517 -42.31 14.07 -18.93
C ILE A 517 -42.71 13.06 -17.86
N ARG A 518 -42.68 11.78 -18.23
CA ARG A 518 -42.87 10.67 -17.31
C ARG A 518 -41.60 9.83 -17.25
N ILE A 519 -41.01 9.70 -16.06
CA ILE A 519 -39.72 9.05 -15.90
C ILE A 519 -39.66 8.20 -14.63
N GLY A 520 -39.05 7.03 -14.73
CA GLY A 520 -38.89 6.09 -13.62
C GLY A 520 -37.49 6.16 -13.03
N PHE A 521 -37.37 5.99 -11.71
CA PHE A 521 -36.09 5.96 -11.01
C PHE A 521 -36.03 4.84 -9.98
N ASP A 522 -34.82 4.35 -9.71
CA ASP A 522 -34.56 3.64 -8.46
C ASP A 522 -34.57 4.68 -7.32
N ALA A 523 -35.57 4.58 -6.43
CA ALA A 523 -35.78 5.54 -5.36
C ALA A 523 -34.56 5.69 -4.45
N ARG A 524 -33.77 4.62 -4.27
CA ARG A 524 -32.57 4.64 -3.41
C ARG A 524 -31.54 5.62 -3.95
N LEU A 525 -31.33 5.64 -5.27
CA LEU A 525 -30.35 6.52 -5.92
C LEU A 525 -30.76 7.99 -5.78
N LEU A 526 -32.06 8.29 -5.97
CA LEU A 526 -32.59 9.65 -5.78
C LEU A 526 -32.51 10.10 -4.33
N ILE A 527 -32.96 9.26 -3.38
CA ILE A 527 -32.93 9.58 -1.96
C ILE A 527 -31.50 9.86 -1.50
N GLU A 528 -30.55 9.03 -1.92
CA GLU A 528 -29.15 9.18 -1.54
C GLU A 528 -28.54 10.46 -2.14
N ALA A 529 -28.79 10.76 -3.42
CA ALA A 529 -28.35 12.01 -4.03
C ALA A 529 -28.94 13.23 -3.31
N LEU A 530 -30.26 13.26 -3.10
CA LEU A 530 -30.95 14.35 -2.38
C LEU A 530 -30.46 14.52 -0.94
N THR A 531 -30.03 13.44 -0.27
CA THR A 531 -29.51 13.51 1.10
C THR A 531 -28.13 14.19 1.16
N HIS A 532 -27.33 14.12 0.09
CA HIS A 532 -26.02 14.77 0.02
C HIS A 532 -26.07 16.20 -0.54
N ILE A 533 -27.25 16.68 -0.95
CA ILE A 533 -27.45 18.07 -1.37
C ILE A 533 -27.65 18.96 -0.13
N GLY A 534 -26.73 19.91 0.06
CA GLY A 534 -26.75 20.85 1.19
C GLY A 534 -27.74 22.01 1.04
N THR A 535 -28.15 22.33 -0.19
CA THR A 535 -29.00 23.49 -0.50
C THR A 535 -30.49 23.21 -0.22
N GLU A 536 -31.29 24.26 -0.03
CA GLU A 536 -32.75 24.13 0.17
C GLU A 536 -33.47 23.74 -1.14
N SER A 537 -32.94 24.18 -2.27
CA SER A 537 -33.54 23.95 -3.59
C SER A 537 -32.51 23.42 -4.59
N LEU A 538 -32.99 22.68 -5.57
CA LEU A 538 -32.19 22.19 -6.70
C LEU A 538 -32.97 22.33 -8.02
N VAL A 539 -32.23 22.37 -9.12
CA VAL A 539 -32.76 22.24 -10.47
C VAL A 539 -32.65 20.79 -10.91
N MET A 540 -33.75 20.23 -11.40
CA MET A 540 -33.78 18.96 -12.11
C MET A 540 -33.85 19.24 -13.61
N GLU A 541 -32.88 18.72 -14.37
CA GLU A 541 -32.78 18.88 -15.82
C GLU A 541 -33.05 17.54 -16.52
N PHE A 542 -33.98 17.56 -17.47
CA PHE A 542 -34.46 16.39 -18.20
C PHE A 542 -34.22 16.54 -19.70
N LEU A 543 -33.75 15.47 -20.31
CA LEU A 543 -33.47 15.40 -21.76
C LEU A 543 -34.48 14.52 -22.51
N GLY A 544 -35.09 13.56 -21.84
CA GLY A 544 -36.03 12.61 -22.40
C GLY A 544 -36.31 11.51 -21.39
N GLU A 545 -37.33 10.69 -21.65
CA GLU A 545 -37.84 9.70 -20.69
C GLU A 545 -36.84 8.58 -20.36
N LEU A 546 -35.88 8.34 -21.25
CA LEU A 546 -34.82 7.34 -21.11
C LEU A 546 -33.42 7.94 -21.00
N ASP A 547 -33.32 9.27 -21.05
CA ASP A 547 -32.06 9.98 -20.96
C ASP A 547 -31.69 10.24 -19.50
N PRO A 548 -30.40 10.40 -19.17
CA PRO A 548 -29.97 10.74 -17.82
C PRO A 548 -30.63 12.03 -17.31
N VAL A 549 -30.92 12.07 -16.02
CA VAL A 549 -31.43 13.28 -15.35
C VAL A 549 -30.33 13.90 -14.52
N ILE A 550 -30.18 15.21 -14.67
CA ILE A 550 -29.15 15.98 -13.98
C ILE A 550 -29.79 16.76 -12.83
N LEU A 551 -29.20 16.66 -11.64
CA LEU A 551 -29.59 17.42 -10.45
C LEU A 551 -28.48 18.43 -10.16
N LYS A 552 -28.84 19.71 -10.09
CA LYS A 552 -27.94 20.83 -9.80
C LYS A 552 -28.41 21.60 -8.57
N PRO A 553 -27.71 21.53 -7.44
CA PRO A 553 -28.02 22.34 -6.26
C PRO A 553 -27.97 23.85 -6.58
N ILE A 554 -29.00 24.59 -6.19
CA ILE A 554 -29.01 26.06 -6.41
C ILE A 554 -28.10 26.72 -5.39
N GLY A 555 -27.13 27.50 -5.88
CA GLY A 555 -26.12 28.17 -5.05
C GLY A 555 -24.80 27.39 -4.92
N GLU A 556 -24.70 26.20 -5.52
CA GLU A 556 -23.45 25.44 -5.56
C GLU A 556 -23.14 24.91 -6.98
N GLU A 557 -22.76 25.80 -7.90
CA GLU A 557 -22.50 25.47 -9.32
C GLU A 557 -21.40 24.42 -9.55
N GLY A 558 -20.55 24.20 -8.56
CA GLY A 558 -19.51 23.17 -8.58
C GLY A 558 -20.01 21.74 -8.37
N HIS A 559 -21.30 21.53 -8.08
CA HIS A 559 -21.84 20.21 -7.75
C HIS A 559 -22.90 19.76 -8.74
N ILE A 560 -22.70 18.57 -9.30
CA ILE A 560 -23.58 18.02 -10.33
C ILE A 560 -23.80 16.55 -10.04
N TYR A 561 -25.06 16.13 -10.04
CA TYR A 561 -25.42 14.72 -9.94
C TYR A 561 -26.13 14.30 -11.22
N LEU A 562 -25.84 13.10 -11.69
CA LEU A 562 -26.50 12.48 -12.84
C LEU A 562 -27.04 11.13 -12.40
N ILE A 563 -28.30 10.84 -12.73
CA ILE A 563 -28.96 9.57 -12.39
C ILE A 563 -29.57 8.98 -13.66
N MET A 564 -29.25 7.71 -13.90
CA MET A 564 -29.83 6.94 -15.01
C MET A 564 -31.28 6.56 -14.70
N PRO A 565 -32.23 6.77 -15.64
CA PRO A 565 -33.60 6.37 -15.43
C PRO A 565 -33.80 4.86 -15.55
N MET A 566 -34.91 4.40 -14.99
CA MET A 566 -35.41 3.04 -15.10
C MET A 566 -36.48 2.97 -16.20
N ARG A 567 -36.39 1.95 -17.05
CA ARG A 567 -37.45 1.67 -18.03
C ARG A 567 -38.75 1.32 -17.32
N LEU A 568 -39.75 2.18 -17.46
CA LEU A 568 -41.13 1.87 -17.14
C LEU A 568 -41.64 0.85 -18.16
N LYS A 569 -42.44 -0.13 -17.72
CA LYS A 569 -43.12 -1.02 -18.68
C LYS A 569 -44.24 -0.19 -19.31
N SER A 570 -44.21 -0.11 -20.64
CA SER A 570 -45.29 0.44 -21.47
C SER A 570 -46.59 -0.32 -21.27
#